data_AF-A0A920Q7R6-F1
#
_entry.id   AF-A0A920Q7R6-F1
#
_cell.length_a   1.000
_cell.length_b   1.000
_cell.length_c   1.000
_cell.angle_alpha   90.00
_cell.angle_beta   90.00
_cell.angle_gamma   90.00
#
_symmetry.space_group_name_H-M   'P 1'
#
loop_
_entity.id
_entity.type
_entity.pdbx_description
1 polymer ?
#
loop_
_entity_poly.entity_id
_entity_poly.type
_entity_poly.pdbx_seq_one_letter_code
_entity_poly.pdbx_strand_id
1 'polypeptide(L)'
;MAKPGFGKWLSNFYDVMVPGEANDDYAEFVRNKIRERVHDPEVAELLVPKDHTFGAKRVPCETNYYDTFNRDNVLLVTFVMRRSSV
;
A
#
# COMPACT_ATOMS: atom_id res chain seq x y z
N MET A 1 -0.73 19.10 3.93
CA MET A 1 -1.18 18.47 5.19
C MET A 1 -2.10 17.31 4.84
N ALA A 2 -1.91 16.13 5.46
CA ALA A 2 -2.77 14.97 5.20
C ALA A 2 -4.19 15.23 5.75
N LYS A 3 -5.20 15.09 4.89
CA LYS A 3 -6.62 15.22 5.28
C LYS A 3 -7.18 13.87 5.76
N PRO A 4 -8.02 13.83 6.80
CA PRO A 4 -8.72 12.62 7.22
C PRO A 4 -9.69 12.08 6.16
N GLY A 5 -10.03 10.80 6.27
CA GLY A 5 -11.06 10.14 5.45
C GLY A 5 -10.69 9.92 3.98
N PHE A 6 -11.71 9.78 3.14
CA PHE A 6 -11.62 9.34 1.74
C PHE A 6 -11.23 10.42 0.73
N GLY A 7 -10.87 11.63 1.16
CA GLY A 7 -10.50 12.70 0.21
C GLY A 7 -9.34 12.33 -0.73
N LYS A 8 -8.44 11.45 -0.28
CA LYS A 8 -7.33 10.91 -1.09
C LYS A 8 -7.81 9.97 -2.21
N TRP A 9 -9.03 9.48 -2.13
CA TRP A 9 -9.62 8.58 -3.12
C TRP A 9 -10.70 9.31 -3.92
N LEU A 10 -11.70 9.90 -3.25
CA LEU A 10 -12.90 10.45 -3.89
C LEU A 10 -12.81 11.94 -4.26
N SER A 11 -11.75 12.64 -3.84
CA SER A 11 -11.53 14.06 -4.13
C SER A 11 -10.20 14.29 -4.82
N ASN A 12 -9.87 13.38 -5.74
CA ASN A 12 -8.69 13.47 -6.59
C ASN A 12 -9.06 14.00 -7.99
N PHE A 13 -8.07 14.14 -8.86
CA PHE A 13 -8.30 14.38 -10.28
C PHE A 13 -9.11 13.22 -10.90
N TYR A 14 -9.93 13.55 -11.90
CA TYR A 14 -10.87 12.60 -12.50
C TYR A 14 -10.18 11.37 -13.10
N ASP A 15 -9.07 11.59 -13.78
CA ASP A 15 -8.25 10.57 -14.46
C ASP A 15 -7.52 9.63 -13.50
N VAL A 16 -7.26 10.03 -12.26
CA VAL A 16 -6.74 9.12 -11.20
C VAL A 16 -7.74 7.99 -10.89
N MET A 17 -9.02 8.15 -11.20
CA MET A 17 -10.05 7.11 -10.96
C MET A 17 -10.23 6.14 -12.13
N VAL A 18 -9.43 6.27 -13.19
CA VAL A 18 -9.52 5.49 -14.42
C VAL A 18 -8.14 4.86 -14.70
N PRO A 19 -8.05 3.62 -15.24
CA PRO A 19 -6.74 3.05 -15.57
C PRO A 19 -5.96 3.92 -16.57
N GLY A 20 -4.68 4.16 -16.29
CA GLY A 20 -3.80 4.99 -17.11
C GLY A 20 -2.66 5.61 -16.28
N GLU A 21 -1.82 6.41 -16.94
CA GLU A 21 -0.61 7.02 -16.37
C GLU A 21 -0.88 7.79 -15.07
N ALA A 22 -1.94 8.59 -15.02
CA ALA A 22 -2.32 9.34 -13.82
C ALA A 22 -2.65 8.44 -12.62
N ASN A 23 -3.29 7.28 -12.85
CA ASN A 23 -3.53 6.31 -11.80
C ASN A 23 -2.24 5.61 -11.38
N ASP A 24 -1.37 5.26 -12.33
CA ASP A 24 -0.09 4.59 -12.05
C ASP A 24 0.83 5.47 -11.20
N ASP A 25 0.93 6.76 -11.53
CA ASP A 25 1.67 7.75 -10.75
C ASP A 25 1.10 7.89 -9.33
N TYR A 26 -0.22 7.98 -9.21
CA TYR A 26 -0.87 8.08 -7.91
C TYR A 26 -0.74 6.80 -7.08
N ALA A 27 -0.85 5.64 -7.73
CA ALA A 27 -0.62 4.35 -7.12
C ALA A 27 0.81 4.28 -6.60
N GLU A 28 1.80 4.69 -7.38
CA GLU A 28 3.21 4.69 -6.96
C GLU A 28 3.47 5.64 -5.79
N PHE A 29 2.82 6.81 -5.79
CA PHE A 29 2.83 7.69 -4.62
C PHE A 29 2.32 6.98 -3.36
N VAL A 30 1.20 6.26 -3.44
CA VAL A 30 0.66 5.49 -2.30
C VAL A 30 1.60 4.34 -1.90
N ARG A 31 2.17 3.60 -2.86
CA ARG A 31 3.14 2.52 -2.59
C ARG A 31 4.38 3.05 -1.88
N ASN A 32 4.89 4.20 -2.29
CA ASN A 32 6.01 4.86 -1.62
C ASN A 32 5.66 5.28 -0.19
N LYS A 33 4.43 5.73 0.09
CA LYS A 33 3.98 5.99 1.47
C LYS A 33 3.89 4.75 2.34
N ILE A 34 3.63 3.58 1.77
CA ILE A 34 3.70 2.31 2.49
C ILE A 34 5.17 1.99 2.83
N ARG A 35 6.07 2.09 1.85
CA ARG A 35 7.51 1.85 2.04
C ARG A 35 8.16 2.79 3.05
N GLU A 36 7.71 4.04 3.12
CA GLU A 36 8.17 5.00 4.13
C GLU A 36 7.76 4.62 5.56
N ARG A 37 6.64 3.91 5.74
CA ARG A 37 6.08 3.58 7.06
C ARG A 37 6.51 2.22 7.60
N VAL A 38 6.89 1.28 6.74
CA VAL A 38 7.35 -0.06 7.13
C VAL A 38 8.86 -0.14 7.01
N HIS A 39 9.56 -0.31 8.13
CA HIS A 39 11.02 -0.22 8.19
C HIS A 39 11.74 -1.43 7.59
N ASP A 40 11.14 -2.61 7.66
CA ASP A 40 11.67 -3.82 7.00
C ASP A 40 11.29 -3.77 5.50
N PRO A 41 12.29 -3.67 4.59
CA PRO A 41 12.03 -3.54 3.17
C PRO A 41 11.39 -4.80 2.56
N GLU A 42 11.65 -6.00 3.10
CA GLU A 42 11.00 -7.23 2.61
C GLU A 42 9.52 -7.24 2.96
N VAL A 43 9.19 -6.86 4.21
CA VAL A 43 7.80 -6.76 4.67
C VAL A 43 7.06 -5.64 3.92
N ALA A 44 7.71 -4.49 3.70
CA ALA A 44 7.14 -3.39 2.93
C ALA A 44 6.76 -3.82 1.50
N GLU A 45 7.66 -4.53 0.81
CA GLU A 45 7.42 -5.00 -0.56
C GLU A 45 6.30 -6.03 -0.67
N LEU A 46 6.07 -6.83 0.38
CA LEU A 46 4.95 -7.77 0.46
C LEU A 46 3.60 -7.06 0.71
N LEU A 47 3.61 -5.92 1.39
CA LEU A 47 2.40 -5.13 1.70
C LEU A 47 2.01 -4.17 0.57
N VAL A 48 2.92 -3.87 -0.36
CA VAL A 48 2.67 -3.01 -1.52
C VAL A 48 1.83 -3.75 -2.58
N PRO A 49 0.62 -3.26 -2.93
CA PRO A 49 -0.24 -3.92 -3.91
C PRO A 49 0.29 -3.75 -5.34
N LYS A 50 0.32 -4.86 -6.08
CA LYS A 50 0.83 -4.96 -7.47
C LYS A 50 -0.17 -5.65 -8.43
N ASP A 51 -1.30 -6.12 -7.91
CA ASP A 51 -2.30 -6.94 -8.63
C ASP A 51 -3.44 -6.12 -9.26
N HIS A 52 -3.58 -4.84 -8.92
CA HIS A 52 -4.64 -3.97 -9.42
C HIS A 52 -4.25 -2.49 -9.38
N THR A 53 -4.99 -1.67 -10.14
CA THR A 53 -4.88 -0.20 -10.13
C THR A 53 -5.42 0.39 -8.83
N PHE A 54 -4.97 1.59 -8.46
CA PHE A 54 -5.43 2.25 -7.24
C PHE A 54 -6.94 2.54 -7.32
N GLY A 55 -7.68 2.22 -6.26
CA GLY A 55 -9.12 2.48 -6.19
C GLY A 55 -10.02 1.50 -6.97
N ALA A 56 -9.45 0.48 -7.63
CA ALA A 56 -10.23 -0.58 -8.29
C ALA A 56 -11.05 -1.43 -7.30
N LYS A 57 -10.64 -1.42 -6.02
CA LYS A 57 -11.39 -1.97 -4.88
C LYS A 57 -11.66 -0.84 -3.89
N ARG A 58 -12.64 -1.01 -3.01
CA ARG A 58 -12.91 -0.04 -1.93
C ARG A 58 -11.69 0.09 -1.03
N VAL A 59 -11.10 1.29 -0.99
CA VAL A 59 -9.85 1.55 -0.26
C VAL A 59 -10.09 1.41 1.25
N PRO A 60 -9.36 0.52 1.95
CA PRO A 60 -9.40 0.47 3.40
C PRO A 60 -8.77 1.74 4.00
N CYS A 61 -9.47 2.37 4.93
CA CYS A 61 -8.82 3.34 5.82
C CYS A 61 -8.29 2.62 7.04
N GLU A 62 -7.10 3.01 7.49
CA GLU A 62 -6.43 2.36 8.59
C GLU A 62 -6.06 3.35 9.69
N THR A 63 -5.78 2.81 10.88
CA THR A 63 -5.15 3.52 11.98
C THR A 63 -3.95 2.69 12.41
N ASN A 64 -2.76 3.16 12.04
CA ASN A 64 -1.46 2.54 12.34
C ASN A 64 -1.30 1.07 11.88
N TYR A 65 -2.02 0.63 10.84
CA TYR A 65 -1.92 -0.71 10.29
C TYR A 65 -0.51 -1.00 9.78
N TYR A 66 0.08 -0.10 8.99
CA TYR A 66 1.43 -0.30 8.46
C TYR A 66 2.50 -0.23 9.55
N ASP A 67 2.39 0.73 10.48
CA ASP A 67 3.36 0.90 11.57
C ASP A 67 3.34 -0.29 12.55
N THR A 68 2.23 -1.04 12.60
CA THR A 68 2.12 -2.25 13.42
C THR A 68 3.15 -3.31 13.02
N PHE A 69 3.57 -3.36 11.75
CA PHE A 69 4.59 -4.30 11.28
C PHE A 69 6.02 -3.95 11.72
N ASN A 70 6.25 -2.77 12.31
CA ASN A 70 7.56 -2.40 12.87
C ASN A 70 7.77 -2.89 14.30
N ARG A 71 6.80 -3.59 14.89
CA ARG A 71 6.85 -4.08 16.27
C ARG A 71 7.49 -5.45 16.32
N ASP A 72 8.36 -5.68 17.31
CA ASP A 72 9.06 -6.96 17.51
C ASP A 72 8.13 -8.17 17.69
N ASN A 73 6.88 -7.92 18.11
CA ASN A 73 5.89 -8.94 18.40
C ASN A 73 4.91 -9.20 17.25
N VAL A 74 5.22 -8.74 16.03
CA VAL A 74 4.36 -8.87 14.84
C VAL A 74 5.14 -9.56 13.72
N LEU A 75 4.52 -10.57 13.12
CA LEU A 75 5.08 -11.31 11.98
C LEU A 75 4.09 -11.28 10.81
N LEU A 76 4.57 -10.92 9.63
CA LEU A 76 3.81 -11.08 8.39
C LEU A 76 4.01 -12.50 7.84
N VAL A 77 2.92 -13.24 7.64
CA VAL A 77 2.93 -14.57 7.02
C VAL A 77 2.28 -14.49 5.64
N THR A 78 2.99 -14.96 4.61
CA THR A 78 2.50 -15.00 3.23
C THR A 78 2.60 -16.42 2.67
N PHE A 79 1.74 -16.76 1.72
CA PHE A 79 1.77 -18.03 0.99
C PHE A 79 2.84 -18.08 -0.11
N VAL A 80 3.57 -16.98 -0.34
CA VAL A 80 4.70 -16.97 -1.27
C VAL A 80 5.75 -17.96 -0.77
N MET A 81 5.86 -19.09 -1.47
CA MET A 81 6.71 -20.20 -1.12
C MET A 81 8.17 -19.75 -1.13
N ARG A 82 8.74 -19.44 0.04
CA ARG A 82 10.19 -19.29 0.20
C ARG A 82 10.78 -20.64 -0.19
N ARG A 83 11.46 -20.70 -1.34
CA ARG A 83 12.32 -21.84 -1.66
C ARG A 83 13.37 -21.91 -0.55
N SER A 84 13.17 -22.80 0.41
CA SER A 84 14.21 -23.16 1.36
C SER A 84 15.38 -23.69 0.55
N SER A 85 16.49 -22.97 0.59
CA SER A 85 17.80 -23.50 0.21
C SER A 85 18.25 -24.42 1.35
N VAL A 86 17.85 -25.68 1.27
CA VAL A 86 18.53 -26.81 1.92
C VAL A 86 18.85 -27.80 0.82
#